data_AF-A0A1Q6V2C9-F1
#
_entry.id   AF-A0A1Q6V2C9-F1
#
_cell.length_a   1.000
_cell.length_b   1.000
_cell.length_c   1.000
_cell.angle_alpha   90.00
_cell.angle_beta   90.00
_cell.angle_gamma   90.00
#
_symmetry.space_group_name_H-M   'P 1'
#
loop_
_entity.id
_entity.type
_entity.pdbx_description
1 polymer ?
#
loop_
_entity_poly.entity_id
_entity_poly.type
_entity_poly.pdbx_seq_one_letter_code
_entity_poly.pdbx_strand_id
1 'polypeptide(L)'
;MANKDDKVVSLMGMKHNKASRAAKTGKKSDKMDEGPLYCSFCNRPNTEVVKMVKGPGVNICAECTMISLQYLLLEDKLPSREAQRILDSFWDRLN
;
A
#
# COMPACT_ATOMS: atom_id res chain seq x y z
N MET A 1 33.79 42.41 29.10
CA MET A 1 35.03 41.63 29.36
C MET A 1 34.73 40.59 30.44
N ALA A 2 34.63 39.32 30.06
CA ALA A 2 34.80 38.16 30.94
C ALA A 2 35.01 36.95 30.01
N ASN A 3 36.27 36.67 29.72
CA ASN A 3 36.73 35.42 29.14
C ASN A 3 37.48 34.68 30.27
N LYS A 4 37.74 33.39 30.07
CA LYS A 4 38.54 32.47 30.90
C LYS A 4 37.75 31.65 31.94
N ASP A 5 37.87 30.33 32.02
CA ASP A 5 38.91 29.46 31.47
C ASP A 5 38.50 27.97 31.58
N ASP A 6 39.01 27.20 30.60
CA ASP A 6 39.65 25.90 30.76
C ASP A 6 38.85 24.68 31.27
N LYS A 7 38.82 23.63 30.44
CA LYS A 7 39.85 22.57 30.54
C LYS A 7 39.67 21.49 29.45
N VAL A 8 40.73 21.38 28.63
CA VAL A 8 41.47 20.15 28.21
C VAL A 8 40.71 19.02 27.50
N VAL A 9 41.26 18.27 26.54
CA VAL A 9 42.43 18.35 25.65
C VAL A 9 42.06 17.51 24.44
N SER A 10 42.43 17.98 23.25
CA SER A 10 42.35 17.27 21.99
C SER A 10 43.21 15.99 22.00
N LEU A 11 42.92 15.04 21.11
CA LEU A 11 43.84 14.16 20.35
C LEU A 11 43.04 12.94 19.85
N MET A 12 42.47 12.99 18.64
CA MET A 12 43.08 12.61 17.35
C MET A 12 43.04 11.10 17.05
N GLY A 13 42.24 10.74 16.03
CA GLY A 13 42.24 9.46 15.28
C GLY A 13 41.01 8.57 15.58
N MET A 14 40.19 8.08 14.64
CA MET A 14 40.38 7.79 13.22
C MET A 14 39.08 7.97 12.40
N LYS A 15 39.24 8.64 11.26
CA LYS A 15 38.86 8.24 9.90
C LYS A 15 37.37 7.98 9.51
N HIS A 16 36.78 9.02 8.90
CA HIS A 16 35.92 9.09 7.69
C HIS A 16 34.60 8.30 7.67
N ASN A 17 33.46 9.04 7.62
CA ASN A 17 32.36 8.67 6.71
C ASN A 17 31.33 9.80 6.42
N LYS A 18 30.91 9.85 5.14
CA LYS A 18 29.62 10.31 4.57
C LYS A 18 29.23 11.80 4.56
N ALA A 19 29.30 12.37 3.35
CA ALA A 19 28.18 12.99 2.61
C ALA A 19 28.61 12.96 1.13
N SER A 20 27.80 12.62 0.12
CA SER A 20 26.46 13.12 -0.15
C SER A 20 25.80 12.35 -1.31
N ARG A 21 24.55 11.91 -1.06
CA ARG A 21 23.35 12.03 -1.92
C ARG A 21 23.45 11.69 -3.42
N ALA A 22 22.74 10.63 -3.83
CA ALA A 22 21.64 10.71 -4.81
C ALA A 22 20.89 9.37 -4.98
N ALA A 23 19.56 9.46 -5.00
CA ALA A 23 18.59 8.55 -5.62
C ALA A 23 18.41 7.11 -5.06
N LYS A 24 17.29 6.87 -4.37
CA LYS A 24 16.26 5.87 -4.74
C LYS A 24 15.12 5.79 -3.73
N THR A 25 13.93 6.13 -4.21
CA THR A 25 12.69 5.34 -4.18
C THR A 25 12.35 4.53 -2.93
N GLY A 26 11.16 4.81 -2.38
CA GLY A 26 10.33 3.85 -1.66
C GLY A 26 10.76 3.59 -0.22
N LYS A 27 10.31 4.45 0.69
CA LYS A 27 10.41 4.20 2.13
C LYS A 27 9.60 2.93 2.45
N LYS A 28 10.31 1.81 2.65
CA LYS A 28 9.83 0.61 3.34
C LYS A 28 9.23 1.04 4.67
N SER A 29 7.91 0.96 4.80
CA SER A 29 7.22 0.87 6.09
C SER A 29 7.15 -0.61 6.50
N ASP A 30 7.27 -0.80 7.80
CA ASP A 30 7.62 -2.03 8.50
C ASP A 30 6.87 -3.30 8.08
N LYS A 31 7.65 -4.37 7.88
CA LYS A 31 7.16 -5.74 7.76
C LYS A 31 6.72 -6.22 9.16
N MET A 32 5.42 -6.31 9.38
CA MET A 32 4.88 -7.47 10.07
C MET A 32 4.64 -8.51 8.99
N ASP A 33 5.15 -9.73 9.17
CA ASP A 33 4.77 -10.88 8.33
C ASP A 33 3.30 -11.19 8.68
N GLU A 34 2.38 -10.35 8.19
CA GLU A 34 0.98 -10.69 8.12
C GLU A 34 0.95 -11.97 7.26
N GLY A 35 0.56 -13.08 7.87
CA GLY A 35 0.48 -14.38 7.19
C GLY A 35 -0.32 -14.32 5.89
N PRO A 36 -0.35 -15.41 5.10
CA PRO A 36 -1.02 -15.40 3.81
C PRO A 36 -2.45 -14.85 3.91
N LEU A 37 -2.77 -13.85 3.09
CA LEU A 37 -4.12 -13.31 3.00
C LEU A 37 -4.94 -14.25 2.13
N TYR A 38 -6.15 -14.58 2.59
CA TYR A 38 -7.05 -15.47 1.87
C TYR A 38 -8.20 -14.68 1.24
N CYS A 39 -8.55 -15.04 0.02
CA CYS A 39 -9.78 -14.56 -0.62
C CYS A 39 -10.98 -15.10 0.17
N SER A 40 -11.87 -14.23 0.64
CA SER A 40 -13.04 -14.61 1.43
C SER A 40 -14.10 -15.38 0.63
N PHE A 41 -13.93 -15.50 -0.69
CA PHE A 41 -14.87 -16.18 -1.59
C PHE A 41 -14.38 -17.57 -1.99
N CYS A 42 -13.16 -17.67 -2.55
CA CYS A 42 -12.60 -18.96 -3.01
C CYS A 42 -11.59 -19.59 -2.04
N ASN A 43 -11.26 -18.91 -0.93
CA ASN A 43 -10.31 -19.35 0.09
C ASN A 43 -8.89 -19.66 -0.41
N ARG A 44 -8.50 -19.17 -1.59
CA ARG A 44 -7.12 -19.25 -2.07
C ARG A 44 -6.24 -18.15 -1.45
N PRO A 45 -4.98 -18.43 -1.11
CA PRO A 45 -4.04 -17.44 -0.62
C PRO A 45 -3.64 -16.46 -1.72
N ASN A 46 -3.15 -15.28 -1.34
CA ASN A 46 -2.62 -14.26 -2.23
C ASN A 46 -1.44 -14.73 -3.11
N THR A 47 -0.75 -15.81 -2.72
CA THR A 47 0.33 -16.44 -3.50
C THR A 47 -0.17 -17.29 -4.68
N GLU A 48 -1.44 -17.70 -4.67
CA GLU A 48 -2.05 -18.57 -5.70
C GLU A 48 -2.98 -17.81 -6.65
N VAL A 49 -3.17 -16.51 -6.44
CA VAL A 49 -4.04 -15.67 -7.27
C VAL A 49 -3.23 -14.52 -7.88
N VAL A 50 -3.65 -14.08 -9.07
CA VAL A 50 -2.91 -13.06 -9.83
C VAL A 50 -2.84 -11.73 -9.08
N LYS A 51 -3.96 -11.32 -8.45
CA LYS A 51 -4.07 -10.11 -7.63
C LYS A 51 -5.12 -10.32 -6.54
N MET A 52 -4.93 -9.63 -5.42
CA MET A 52 -5.87 -9.60 -4.30
C MET A 52 -6.04 -8.16 -3.81
N VAL A 53 -7.28 -7.76 -3.55
CA VAL A 53 -7.64 -6.49 -2.93
C VAL A 53 -7.89 -6.74 -1.44
N LYS A 54 -7.15 -6.03 -0.56
CA LYS A 54 -7.33 -6.07 0.89
C LYS A 54 -8.32 -5.00 1.32
N GLY A 55 -9.43 -5.41 1.94
CA GLY A 55 -10.41 -4.51 2.55
C GLY A 55 -10.41 -4.64 4.08
N PRO A 56 -11.18 -3.80 4.80
CA PRO A 56 -11.39 -3.95 6.24
C PRO A 56 -12.12 -5.27 6.55
N GLY A 57 -11.38 -6.29 7.00
CA GLY A 57 -11.93 -7.59 7.43
C GLY A 57 -12.32 -8.56 6.30
N VAL A 58 -12.14 -8.20 5.03
CA VAL A 58 -12.49 -9.02 3.87
C VAL A 58 -11.48 -8.82 2.75
N ASN A 59 -11.13 -9.89 2.03
CA ASN A 59 -10.25 -9.80 0.86
C ASN A 59 -10.90 -10.50 -0.33
N ILE A 60 -10.69 -9.96 -1.54
CA ILE A 60 -11.21 -10.56 -2.78
C ILE A 60 -10.10 -10.68 -3.82
N CYS A 61 -10.03 -11.83 -4.50
CA CYS A 61 -9.10 -12.04 -5.60
C CYS A 61 -9.69 -11.55 -6.94
N ALA A 62 -8.81 -11.35 -7.93
CA ALA A 62 -9.22 -10.88 -9.26
C ALA A 62 -10.24 -11.80 -9.94
N GLU A 63 -10.09 -13.12 -9.82
CA GLU A 63 -11.01 -14.10 -10.43
C GLU A 63 -12.41 -14.01 -9.81
N CYS A 64 -12.52 -13.96 -8.48
CA CYS A 64 -13.81 -13.79 -7.80
C CYS A 64 -14.44 -12.44 -8.14
N THR A 65 -13.65 -11.38 -8.26
CA THR A 65 -14.14 -10.07 -8.70
C THR A 65 -14.75 -10.15 -10.10
N MET A 66 -14.10 -10.85 -11.03
CA MET A 66 -14.62 -11.04 -12.39
C MET A 66 -15.95 -11.80 -12.39
N ILE A 67 -16.03 -12.88 -11.60
CA ILE A 67 -17.26 -13.66 -11.44
C ILE A 67 -18.37 -12.79 -10.84
N SER A 68 -18.08 -12.02 -9.79
CA SER A 68 -19.04 -11.08 -9.20
C SER A 68 -19.52 -10.04 -10.22
N LEU A 69 -18.61 -9.47 -11.02
CA LEU A 69 -18.98 -8.54 -12.08
C LEU A 69 -19.84 -9.21 -13.15
N GLN A 70 -19.52 -10.43 -13.54
CA GLN A 70 -20.34 -11.22 -14.46
C GLN A 70 -21.76 -11.37 -13.92
N TYR A 71 -21.95 -11.77 -12.67
CA TYR A 71 -23.28 -11.85 -12.07
C TYR A 71 -23.97 -10.49 -12.02
N LEU A 72 -23.28 -9.46 -11.55
CA LEU A 72 -23.86 -8.12 -11.34
C LEU A 72 -24.18 -7.37 -12.65
N LEU A 73 -23.47 -7.65 -13.75
CA LEU A 73 -23.60 -6.90 -15.00
C LEU A 73 -24.26 -7.68 -16.13
N LEU A 74 -24.26 -9.01 -16.07
CA LEU A 74 -24.73 -9.85 -17.18
C LEU A 74 -25.98 -10.67 -16.85
N GLU A 75 -26.39 -10.79 -15.58
CA GLU A 75 -27.76 -11.21 -15.24
C GLU A 75 -28.75 -10.03 -15.35
N ASP A 76 -28.29 -8.82 -15.05
CA ASP A 76 -29.03 -7.57 -15.29
C ASP A 76 -28.47 -6.88 -16.54
N LYS A 77 -29.18 -7.00 -17.67
CA LYS A 77 -28.98 -6.26 -18.92
C LYS A 77 -28.42 -4.84 -18.66
N LEU A 78 -27.11 -4.63 -18.78
CA LEU A 78 -26.36 -3.35 -18.75
C LEU A 78 -26.86 -2.31 -17.72
N PRO A 79 -26.04 -1.82 -16.75
CA PRO A 79 -26.50 -0.76 -15.84
C PRO A 79 -27.04 0.41 -16.68
N SER A 80 -28.30 0.78 -16.42
CA SER A 80 -28.93 1.90 -17.11
C SER A 80 -28.02 3.13 -17.01
N ARG A 81 -28.17 4.10 -17.93
CA ARG A 81 -27.39 5.35 -17.84
C ARG A 81 -27.49 6.03 -16.47
N GLU A 82 -28.54 5.74 -15.71
CA GLU A 82 -28.74 6.20 -14.33
C GLU A 82 -27.88 5.41 -13.33
N ALA A 83 -27.85 4.08 -13.42
CA ALA A 83 -26.97 3.26 -12.60
C ALA A 83 -25.49 3.60 -12.83
N GLN A 84 -25.09 3.84 -14.08
CA GLN A 84 -23.73 4.29 -14.39
C GLN A 84 -23.40 5.64 -13.75
N ARG A 85 -24.31 6.63 -13.83
CA ARG A 85 -24.14 7.93 -13.17
C ARG A 85 -24.00 7.82 -11.65
N ILE A 86 -24.77 6.92 -11.04
CA ILE A 86 -24.68 6.67 -9.59
C ILE A 86 -23.29 6.11 -9.26
N LEU A 87 -22.84 5.09 -9.99
CA LEU A 87 -21.49 4.54 -9.82
C LEU A 87 -20.42 5.62 -9.96
N ASP A 88 -20.46 6.41 -11.02
CA ASP A 88 -19.50 7.50 -11.27
C ASP A 88 -19.49 8.50 -10.09
N SER A 89 -20.66 8.87 -9.56
CA SER A 89 -20.77 9.79 -8.41
C SER A 89 -20.20 9.24 -7.09
N PHE A 90 -20.11 7.92 -6.94
CA PHE A 90 -19.48 7.28 -5.79
C PHE A 90 -17.96 7.27 -5.93
N TRP A 91 -17.45 7.03 -7.15
CA TRP A 91 -16.02 7.01 -7.42
C TRP A 91 -15.41 8.42 -7.38
N ASP A 92 -16.12 9.44 -7.87
CA ASP A 92 -15.67 10.84 -7.83
C ASP A 92 -15.54 11.39 -6.40
N ARG A 93 -16.26 10.80 -5.43
CA ARG A 93 -16.21 11.20 -4.02
C ARG A 93 -15.03 10.59 -3.26
N LEU A 94 -14.29 9.68 -3.88
CA LEU A 94 -13.16 8.95 -3.29
C LEU A 94 -11.79 9.44 -3.80
N ASN A 95 -11.76 10.40 -4.73
CA ASN A 95 -10.58 11.15 -5.18
C ASN A 95 -10.66 12.64 -4.79
#